data_AF-K3ZC51-F1
#
_entry.id   AF-K3ZC51-F1
#
_cell.length_a   1.000
_cell.length_b   1.000
_cell.length_c   1.000
_cell.angle_alpha   90.00
_cell.angle_beta   90.00
_cell.angle_gamma   90.00
#
_symmetry.space_group_name_H-M   'P 1'
#
loop_
_entity.id
_entity.type
_entity.pdbx_description
1 polymer ?
#
loop_
_entity_poly.entity_id
_entity_poly.type
_entity_poly.pdbx_seq_one_letter_code
_entity_poly.pdbx_strand_id
1 'polypeptide(L)'
;MAIGEFISVCSQRDVELAQLDRDGRRGGEEEKALLSPVQAAVASALAFSVGALVPLLAAGFVRDYRLRIGVVIALATATLAASCARVVIGSLAAMGVTFGLMRLFKASGI
;
A
#
# COMPACT_ATOMS: atom_id res chain seq x y z
N MET A 1 -10.23 4.83 -4.42
CA MET A 1 -9.16 4.38 -3.51
C MET A 1 -9.04 5.30 -2.29
N ALA A 2 -8.69 6.58 -2.45
CA ALA A 2 -8.47 7.51 -1.32
C ALA A 2 -9.68 7.72 -0.37
N ILE A 3 -10.91 7.73 -0.89
CA ILE A 3 -12.12 7.91 -0.06
C ILE A 3 -12.36 6.69 0.85
N GLY A 4 -12.15 5.47 0.34
CA GLY A 4 -12.31 4.25 1.14
C GLY A 4 -11.26 4.13 2.24
N GLU A 5 -10.01 4.50 1.95
CA GLU A 5 -8.94 4.60 2.95
C GLU A 5 -9.24 5.67 4.00
N PHE A 6 -9.72 6.85 3.59
CA PHE A 6 -10.12 7.89 4.53
C PHE A 6 -11.22 7.41 5.49
N ILE A 7 -12.27 6.78 4.96
CA ILE A 7 -13.38 6.26 5.78
C ILE A 7 -12.89 5.12 6.70
N SER A 8 -12.04 4.22 6.20
CA SER A 8 -11.46 3.12 6.98
C SER A 8 -10.59 3.64 8.12
N VAL A 9 -9.70 4.60 7.86
CA VAL A 9 -8.84 5.19 8.89
C VAL A 9 -9.64 6.01 9.90
N CYS A 10 -10.65 6.76 9.45
CA CYS A 10 -11.56 7.46 10.37
C CYS A 10 -12.31 6.47 11.27
N SER A 11 -12.80 5.35 10.73
CA SER A 11 -13.47 4.32 11.51
C SER A 11 -12.52 3.63 12.49
N GLN A 12 -11.29 3.32 12.08
CA GLN A 12 -10.28 2.73 12.98
C GLN A 12 -9.89 3.70 14.10
N ARG A 13 -9.69 4.97 13.76
CA ARG A 13 -9.34 6.03 14.72
C ARG A 13 -10.42 6.23 15.80
N ASP A 14 -11.69 6.10 15.43
CA ASP A 14 -12.81 6.19 16.38
C ASP A 14 -12.76 5.07 17.42
N VAL A 15 -12.54 3.83 16.97
CA VAL A 15 -12.39 2.66 17.86
C VAL A 15 -11.15 2.80 18.75
N GLU A 16 -10.02 3.25 18.20
CA GLU A 16 -8.77 3.46 18.96
C GLU A 16 -8.90 4.57 20.01
N LEU A 17 -9.57 5.67 19.68
CA LEU A 17 -9.88 6.74 20.63
C LEU A 17 -10.79 6.25 21.76
N ALA A 18 -11.77 5.40 21.46
CA ALA A 18 -12.62 4.79 22.48
C ALA A 18 -11.83 3.84 23.39
N GLN A 19 -10.80 3.15 22.88
CA GLN A 19 -9.92 2.32 23.71
C GLN A 19 -8.99 3.16 24.58
N LEU A 20 -8.42 4.25 24.04
CA LEU A 20 -7.57 5.18 24.81
C LEU A 20 -8.35 5.86 25.96
N ASP A 21 -9.62 6.21 25.74
CA ASP A 21 -10.50 6.74 26.79
C ASP A 21 -10.74 5.72 27.90
N ARG A 22 -10.89 4.43 27.53
CA ARG A 22 -11.12 3.33 28.48
C ARG A 22 -9.89 2.98 29.32
N ASP A 23 -8.70 3.07 28.73
CA ASP A 23 -7.43 2.88 29.45
C ASP A 23 -6.97 4.13 30.23
N GLY A 24 -7.70 5.24 30.13
CA GLY A 24 -7.36 6.50 30.80
C GLY A 24 -6.10 7.19 30.22
N ARG A 25 -5.72 6.85 28.97
CA ARG A 25 -4.50 7.33 28.28
C ARG A 25 -4.77 8.42 27.25
N ARG A 26 -5.97 9.02 27.31
CA ARG A 26 -6.43 10.09 26.42
C ARG A 26 -5.50 11.32 26.50
N GLY A 27 -5.11 11.87 25.35
CA GLY A 27 -4.13 12.96 25.25
C GLY A 27 -2.65 12.56 25.38
N GLY A 28 -2.34 11.27 25.52
CA GLY A 28 -0.98 10.73 25.56
C GLY A 28 -0.28 10.69 24.19
N GLU A 29 0.97 10.21 24.17
CA GLU A 29 1.76 10.06 22.93
C GLU A 29 1.11 9.11 21.91
N GLU A 30 0.37 8.10 22.38
CA GLU A 30 -0.35 7.13 21.54
C GLU A 30 -1.47 7.80 20.72
N GLU A 31 -2.18 8.80 21.28
CA GLU A 31 -3.20 9.56 20.55
C GLU A 31 -2.58 10.43 19.43
N LYS A 32 -1.37 10.94 19.66
CA LYS A 32 -0.62 11.76 18.70
C LYS A 32 0.05 10.91 17.60
N ALA A 33 0.34 9.64 17.90
CA ALA A 33 0.87 8.67 16.95
C ALA A 33 -0.19 8.13 15.98
N LEU A 34 -1.48 8.32 16.28
CA LEU A 34 -2.58 7.96 15.37
C LEU A 34 -2.38 8.63 14.01
N LEU A 35 -2.31 7.81 12.95
CA LEU A 35 -2.18 8.29 11.59
C LEU A 35 -3.26 9.35 11.30
N SER A 36 -2.85 10.51 10.81
CA SER A 36 -3.83 11.50 10.40
C SER A 36 -4.57 10.97 9.15
N PRO A 37 -5.91 10.85 9.19
CA PRO A 37 -6.69 10.19 8.13
C PRO A 37 -6.52 10.89 6.77
N VAL A 38 -6.30 12.21 6.80
CA VAL A 38 -6.03 13.00 5.60
C VAL A 38 -4.68 12.64 4.99
N GLN A 39 -3.63 12.44 5.80
CA GLN A 39 -2.30 12.09 5.29
C GLN A 39 -2.29 10.71 4.62
N ALA A 40 -2.96 9.71 5.21
CA ALA A 40 -3.11 8.39 4.61
C ALA A 40 -3.83 8.48 3.25
N ALA A 41 -4.96 9.20 3.20
CA ALA A 41 -5.72 9.39 1.98
C ALA A 41 -4.93 10.11 0.89
N VAL A 42 -4.16 11.16 1.25
CA VAL A 42 -3.29 11.89 0.32
C VAL A 42 -2.17 11.00 -0.20
N ALA A 43 -1.50 10.24 0.66
CA ALA A 43 -0.46 9.31 0.24
C ALA A 43 -0.99 8.28 -0.77
N SER A 44 -2.17 7.70 -0.52
CA SER A 44 -2.80 6.76 -1.46
C SER A 44 -3.25 7.43 -2.77
N ALA A 45 -3.76 8.66 -2.71
CA ALA A 45 -4.14 9.42 -3.91
C ALA A 45 -2.92 9.73 -4.79
N LEU A 46 -1.80 10.11 -4.17
CA LEU A 46 -0.55 10.37 -4.87
C LEU A 46 0.04 9.09 -5.46
N ALA A 47 0.09 7.99 -4.69
CA ALA A 47 0.58 6.70 -5.18
C ALA A 47 -0.25 6.21 -6.39
N PHE A 48 -1.57 6.34 -6.33
CA PHE A 48 -2.45 5.99 -7.45
C PHE A 48 -2.24 6.90 -8.67
N SER A 49 -2.13 8.21 -8.46
CA SER A 49 -1.90 9.18 -9.54
C SER A 49 -0.58 8.93 -10.27
N VAL A 50 0.49 8.65 -9.52
CA VAL A 50 1.81 8.29 -10.07
C VAL A 50 1.74 6.96 -10.83
N GLY A 51 1.02 5.95 -10.30
CA GLY A 51 0.82 4.68 -10.99
C GLY A 51 0.02 4.80 -12.29
N ALA A 52 -0.90 5.76 -12.37
CA ALA A 52 -1.75 5.98 -13.54
C ALA A 52 -1.07 6.78 -14.67
N LEU A 53 0.04 7.46 -14.40
CA LEU A 53 0.74 8.28 -15.40
C LEU A 53 1.19 7.48 -16.62
N VAL A 54 1.71 6.26 -16.44
CA VAL A 54 2.22 5.42 -17.53
C VAL A 54 1.14 5.09 -18.58
N PRO A 55 -0.02 4.52 -18.21
CA PRO A 55 -1.09 4.28 -19.18
C PRO A 55 -1.71 5.56 -19.74
N LEU A 56 -1.77 6.67 -18.98
CA LEU A 56 -2.27 7.97 -19.46
C LEU A 56 -1.36 8.62 -20.51
N LEU A 57 -0.03 8.59 -20.30
CA LEU A 57 0.97 9.07 -21.26
C LEU A 57 0.90 8.28 -22.56
N ALA A 58 0.76 6.95 -22.46
CA ALA A 58 0.61 6.11 -23.63
C ALA A 58 -0.72 6.36 -24.37
N ALA A 59 -1.79 6.67 -23.63
CA ALA A 59 -3.06 7.07 -24.24
C ALA A 59 -2.95 8.43 -24.98
N GLY A 60 -2.11 9.36 -24.50
CA GLY A 60 -1.95 10.69 -25.09
C GLY A 60 -1.17 10.73 -26.40
N PHE A 61 -0.25 9.78 -26.60
CA PHE A 61 0.61 9.74 -27.80
C PHE A 61 -0.02 9.03 -29.01
N VAL A 62 -1.08 8.24 -28.82
CA VAL A 62 -1.66 7.40 -29.89
C VAL A 62 -2.92 8.04 -30.48
N ARG A 63 -2.87 8.40 -31.77
CA ARG A 63 -3.97 9.05 -32.50
C ARG A 63 -5.08 8.07 -32.93
N ASP A 64 -4.74 6.83 -33.25
CA ASP A 64 -5.71 5.80 -33.66
C ASP A 64 -6.45 5.20 -32.46
N TYR A 65 -7.78 5.27 -32.47
CA TYR A 65 -8.62 4.81 -31.35
C TYR A 65 -8.42 3.33 -30.99
N ARG A 66 -8.33 2.46 -32.00
CA ARG A 66 -8.13 1.01 -31.79
C ARG A 66 -6.77 0.70 -31.18
N LEU A 67 -5.71 1.36 -31.65
CA LEU A 67 -4.36 1.21 -31.11
C LEU A 67 -4.23 1.82 -29.71
N ARG A 68 -4.90 2.95 -29.46
CA ARG A 68 -4.92 3.61 -28.16
C ARG A 68 -5.51 2.71 -27.08
N ILE A 69 -6.65 2.07 -27.34
CA ILE A 69 -7.26 1.13 -26.39
C ILE A 69 -6.35 -0.09 -26.17
N GLY A 70 -5.81 -0.68 -27.24
CA GLY A 70 -4.92 -1.83 -27.14
C GLY A 70 -3.68 -1.55 -26.29
N VAL A 71 -3.03 -0.41 -26.52
CA VAL A 71 -1.85 0.03 -25.77
C VAL A 71 -2.16 0.29 -24.30
N VAL A 72 -3.28 0.96 -24.00
CA VAL A 72 -3.68 1.25 -22.61
C VAL A 72 -3.95 -0.04 -21.84
N ILE A 73 -4.69 -0.98 -22.43
CA ILE A 73 -4.97 -2.27 -21.79
C ILE A 73 -3.68 -3.05 -21.56
N ALA A 74 -2.81 -3.14 -22.57
CA ALA A 74 -1.54 -3.86 -22.47
C ALA A 74 -0.64 -3.28 -21.38
N LEU A 75 -0.48 -1.96 -21.34
CA LEU A 75 0.34 -1.29 -20.34
C LEU A 75 -0.23 -1.39 -18.94
N ALA A 76 -1.54 -1.18 -18.76
CA ALA A 76 -2.19 -1.31 -17.46
C ALA A 76 -2.07 -2.74 -16.91
N THR A 77 -2.22 -3.75 -17.77
CA THR A 77 -2.09 -5.15 -17.38
C THR A 77 -0.64 -5.49 -17.04
N ALA A 78 0.33 -5.00 -17.82
CA ALA A 78 1.75 -5.24 -17.57
C ALA A 78 2.25 -4.57 -16.28
N THR A 79 1.85 -3.32 -16.01
CA THR A 79 2.25 -2.62 -14.78
C THR A 79 1.66 -3.29 -13.55
N LEU A 80 0.41 -3.75 -13.62
CA LEU A 80 -0.24 -4.50 -12.55
C LEU A 80 0.48 -5.83 -12.29
N ALA A 81 0.74 -6.61 -13.34
CA ALA A 81 1.45 -7.89 -13.22
C ALA A 81 2.86 -7.72 -12.61
N ALA A 82 3.61 -6.72 -13.05
CA ALA A 82 4.93 -6.40 -12.49
C ALA A 82 4.86 -6.02 -11.01
N SER A 83 3.84 -5.26 -10.60
CA SER A 83 3.64 -4.87 -9.20
C SER A 83 3.32 -6.08 -8.31
N CYS A 84 2.43 -6.98 -8.76
CA CYS A 84 2.11 -8.22 -8.06
C CYS A 84 3.35 -9.12 -7.93
N ALA A 85 4.11 -9.29 -9.01
CA ALA A 85 5.33 -10.09 -9.00
C ALA A 85 6.34 -9.55 -7.99
N ARG A 86 6.53 -8.22 -7.92
CA ARG A 86 7.44 -7.60 -6.95
C ARG A 86 7.01 -7.85 -5.50
N VAL A 87 5.72 -7.75 -5.21
CA VAL A 87 5.16 -8.01 -3.87
C VAL A 87 5.39 -9.46 -3.47
N VAL A 88 5.10 -10.40 -4.38
CA VAL A 88 5.28 -11.84 -4.12
C VAL A 88 6.75 -12.21 -3.94
N ILE A 89 7.64 -11.70 -4.79
CA ILE A 89 9.09 -11.95 -4.67
C ILE A 89 9.61 -11.36 -3.35
N GLY A 90 9.17 -10.16 -2.98
CA GLY A 90 9.57 -9.50 -1.73
C GLY A 90 9.11 -10.26 -0.49
N SER A 91 7.85 -10.72 -0.45
CA SER A 91 7.33 -11.48 0.68
C SER A 91 8.00 -12.85 0.81
N LEU A 92 8.27 -13.52 -0.31
CA LEU A 92 8.93 -14.82 -0.33
C LEU A 92 10.41 -14.71 0.11
N ALA A 93 11.10 -13.65 -0.30
CA ALA A 93 12.44 -13.34 0.18
C ALA A 93 12.47 -13.08 1.70
N ALA A 94 11.53 -12.28 2.23
CA ALA A 94 11.44 -12.01 3.66
C ALA A 94 11.18 -13.29 4.49
N MET A 95 10.32 -14.17 3.99
CA MET A 95 10.07 -15.50 4.58
C MET A 95 11.34 -16.37 4.59
N GLY A 96 12.08 -16.38 3.48
CA GLY A 96 13.34 -17.12 3.38
C GLY A 96 14.40 -16.63 4.37
N VAL A 97 14.53 -15.31 4.54
CA VAL A 97 15.50 -14.70 5.47
C VAL A 97 15.18 -15.05 6.92
N THR A 98 13.91 -14.87 7.33
CA THR A 98 13.47 -15.16 8.70
C THR A 98 13.61 -16.64 9.06
N PHE A 99 13.24 -17.54 8.12
CA PHE A 99 13.43 -18.97 8.30
C PHE A 99 14.91 -19.37 8.36
N GLY A 100 15.74 -18.80 7.48
CA GLY A 100 17.19 -19.05 7.45
C GLY A 100 17.87 -18.64 8.76
N LEU A 101 17.49 -17.48 9.32
CA LEU A 101 18.01 -17.00 10.59
C LEU A 101 17.60 -17.90 11.76
N MET A 102 16.32 -18.27 11.87
CA MET A 102 15.86 -19.22 12.91
C MET A 102 16.57 -20.55 12.83
N ARG A 103 16.83 -21.05 11.61
CA ARG A 103 17.53 -22.33 11.41
C ARG A 103 19.00 -22.24 11.81
N LEU A 104 19.65 -21.09 11.62
CA LEU A 104 21.04 -20.85 12.02
C LEU A 104 21.19 -20.79 13.55
N PHE A 105 20.27 -20.12 14.24
CA PHE A 105 20.22 -20.10 15.71
C PHE A 105 20.00 -21.50 16.28
N LYS A 106 19.03 -22.24 15.72
CA LYS A 106 18.77 -23.64 16.12
C LYS A 106 19.96 -24.57 15.85
N ALA A 107 20.73 -24.35 14.79
CA ALA A 107 21.93 -25.13 14.48
C ALA A 107 23.15 -24.75 15.34
N SER A 108 23.20 -23.50 15.84
CA SER A 108 24.28 -23.02 16.71
C SER A 108 24.08 -23.36 18.19
N GLY A 109 22.97 -24.02 18.54
CA GLY A 109 22.77 -24.63 19.87
C GLY A 109 22.58 -23.63 21.01
N ILE A 110 22.00 -22.46 20.74
CA ILE A 110 21.45 -21.54 21.74
C ILE A 110 19.93 -21.67 21.72
#